data_AF-A0A5J4TX36-F1
#
_entry.id   AF-A0A5J4TX36-F1
#
_cell.length_a   1.000
_cell.length_b   1.000
_cell.length_c   1.000
_cell.angle_alpha   90.00
_cell.angle_beta   90.00
_cell.angle_gamma   90.00
#
_symmetry.space_group_name_H-M   'P 1'
#
loop_
_entity.id
_entity.type
_entity.pdbx_description
1 polymer ?
#
loop_
_entity_poly.entity_id
_entity_poly.type
_entity_poly.pdbx_seq_one_letter_code
_entity_poly.pdbx_strand_id
1 'polypeptide(L)'
;MKKKTKVSCPKDWIIKLQDYRNTLVLLNQEINSGVWAFTAKCRRVKYEIGIGIIDARQKVIPHPFDYKQTFNNSCNELKWGDEVSVIVDLQSNPHTFCLAINKVLQPFCVTNIPDRLKFILFFGGLDSEWEFISLQELAQAVDLSKIEERRRFKYE
;
A
#
# COMPACT_ATOMS: atom_id res chain seq x y z
N MET A 1 -20.00 -18.86 7.81
CA MET A 1 -18.55 -19.06 8.01
C MET A 1 -17.83 -18.46 6.80
N LYS A 2 -17.24 -17.25 6.89
CA LYS A 2 -16.53 -16.61 5.76
C LYS A 2 -15.21 -17.35 5.51
N LYS A 3 -14.98 -17.83 4.28
CA LYS A 3 -13.70 -18.43 3.87
C LYS A 3 -12.64 -17.33 3.90
N LYS A 4 -11.61 -17.47 4.75
CA LYS A 4 -10.42 -16.61 4.71
C LYS A 4 -9.66 -16.92 3.43
N THR A 5 -9.66 -16.00 2.48
CA THR A 5 -8.86 -16.14 1.26
C THR A 5 -7.45 -15.70 1.56
N LYS A 6 -6.53 -16.67 1.68
CA LYS A 6 -5.10 -16.39 1.76
C LYS A 6 -4.51 -16.67 0.40
N VAL A 7 -4.04 -15.62 -0.30
CA VAL A 7 -3.26 -15.79 -1.52
C VAL A 7 -1.81 -15.97 -1.08
N SER A 8 -1.28 -17.18 -1.24
CA SER A 8 0.14 -17.45 -1.08
C SER A 8 0.81 -17.45 -2.45
N CYS A 9 1.72 -16.50 -2.69
CA CYS A 9 2.61 -16.55 -3.84
C CYS A 9 3.77 -17.53 -3.58
N PRO A 10 4.43 -18.02 -4.64
CA PRO A 10 5.70 -18.74 -4.52
C PRO A 10 6.71 -17.93 -3.69
N LYS A 11 7.54 -18.64 -2.90
CA LYS A 11 8.68 -18.01 -2.23
C LYS A 11 9.54 -17.27 -3.27
N ASP A 12 10.10 -16.13 -2.88
CA ASP A 12 11.05 -15.34 -3.67
C ASP A 12 10.46 -14.57 -4.87
N TRP A 13 9.19 -14.14 -4.79
CA TRP A 13 8.64 -13.15 -5.74
C TRP A 13 9.26 -11.77 -5.52
N ILE A 14 10.47 -11.61 -6.06
CA ILE A 14 11.24 -10.38 -6.06
C ILE A 14 11.00 -9.67 -7.39
N ILE A 15 10.50 -8.44 -7.29
CA ILE A 15 10.33 -7.54 -8.42
C ILE A 15 11.50 -6.56 -8.37
N LYS A 16 12.33 -6.60 -9.41
CA LYS A 16 13.50 -5.74 -9.55
C LYS A 16 13.33 -4.82 -10.75
N LEU A 17 13.56 -3.53 -10.54
CA LEU A 17 13.63 -2.58 -11.65
C LEU A 17 14.99 -2.65 -12.35
N GLN A 18 15.00 -2.95 -13.64
CA GLN A 18 16.21 -3.06 -14.48
C GLN A 18 16.44 -1.86 -15.41
N ASP A 19 15.62 -0.81 -15.29
CA ASP A 19 15.70 0.42 -16.10
C ASP A 19 15.52 1.65 -15.20
N TYR A 20 15.90 2.84 -15.67
CA TYR A 20 15.72 4.13 -14.98
C TYR A 20 14.31 4.69 -15.09
N ARG A 21 13.40 4.01 -15.80
CA ARG A 21 12.03 4.44 -15.95
C ARG A 21 11.24 4.15 -14.67
N ASN A 22 10.65 5.20 -14.13
CA ASN A 22 9.63 5.10 -13.11
C ASN A 22 8.58 4.05 -13.52
N THR A 23 8.33 3.09 -12.64
CA THR A 23 7.51 1.92 -12.94
C THR A 23 6.52 1.68 -11.82
N LEU A 24 5.28 1.41 -12.23
CA LEU A 24 4.21 1.01 -11.33
C LEU A 24 3.84 -0.44 -11.64
N VAL A 25 3.84 -1.28 -10.61
CA VAL A 25 3.44 -2.68 -10.69
C VAL A 25 2.10 -2.84 -10.01
N LEU A 26 1.11 -3.27 -10.78
CA LEU A 26 -0.26 -3.48 -10.34
C LEU A 26 -0.48 -4.95 -9.98
N LEU A 27 -0.96 -5.21 -8.76
CA LEU A 27 -1.46 -6.54 -8.41
C LEU A 27 -2.86 -6.68 -8.99
N ASN A 28 -3.06 -7.67 -9.87
CA ASN A 28 -4.31 -7.80 -10.61
C ASN A 28 -5.53 -8.18 -9.75
N GLN A 29 -5.31 -8.58 -8.50
CA GLN A 29 -6.40 -8.86 -7.55
C GLN A 29 -7.14 -7.56 -7.20
N GLU A 30 -8.37 -7.45 -7.67
CA GLU A 30 -9.32 -6.42 -7.22
C GLU A 30 -9.96 -6.84 -5.89
N ILE A 31 -10.12 -5.87 -5.00
CA ILE A 31 -10.89 -6.01 -3.76
C ILE A 31 -11.99 -4.95 -3.70
N ASN A 32 -13.13 -5.32 -3.12
CA ASN A 32 -14.30 -4.45 -3.04
C ASN A 32 -15.09 -4.55 -1.73
N SER A 33 -14.57 -5.31 -0.77
CA SER A 33 -15.16 -5.50 0.55
C SER A 33 -14.12 -6.15 1.47
N GLY A 34 -14.36 -6.09 2.78
CA GLY A 34 -13.47 -6.69 3.76
C GLY A 34 -12.38 -5.74 4.24
N VAL A 35 -11.56 -6.25 5.17
CA VAL A 35 -10.33 -5.59 5.58
C VAL A 35 -9.18 -6.36 4.97
N TRP A 36 -8.28 -5.72 4.25
CA TRP A 36 -7.18 -6.38 3.57
C TRP A 36 -5.84 -5.80 3.96
N ALA A 37 -4.83 -6.66 4.02
CA ALA A 37 -3.43 -6.28 4.15
C ALA A 37 -2.63 -6.81 2.97
N PHE A 38 -1.93 -5.90 2.28
CA PHE A 38 -0.90 -6.22 1.32
C PHE A 38 0.46 -5.88 1.94
N THR A 39 1.32 -6.89 2.09
CA THR A 39 2.64 -6.76 2.68
C THR A 39 3.73 -7.03 1.64
N ALA A 40 4.68 -6.12 1.54
CA ALA A 40 5.89 -6.28 0.74
C ALA A 40 7.13 -5.88 1.56
N LYS A 41 8.26 -6.51 1.30
CA LYS A 41 9.53 -6.21 1.95
C LYS A 41 10.43 -5.41 1.01
N CYS A 42 10.97 -4.32 1.53
CA CYS A 42 11.89 -3.49 0.77
C CYS A 42 13.28 -4.15 0.76
N ARG A 43 13.63 -4.81 -0.35
CA ARG A 43 14.89 -5.53 -0.52
C ARG A 43 16.03 -4.61 -0.92
N ARG A 44 15.74 -3.53 -1.62
CA ARG A 44 16.71 -2.51 -2.02
C ARG A 44 16.00 -1.19 -2.29
N VAL A 45 16.37 -0.13 -1.56
CA VAL A 45 15.84 1.22 -1.77
C VAL A 45 16.82 2.00 -2.67
N LYS A 46 16.36 2.43 -3.84
CA LYS A 46 17.07 3.37 -4.73
C LYS A 46 16.08 4.39 -5.26
N TYR A 47 16.41 5.69 -5.15
CA TYR A 47 15.66 6.83 -5.70
C TYR A 47 14.14 6.59 -5.74
N GLU A 48 13.46 6.87 -4.63
CA GLU A 48 12.00 6.81 -4.48
C GLU A 48 11.37 5.42 -4.72
N ILE A 49 10.73 4.90 -3.68
CA ILE A 49 10.01 3.63 -3.75
C ILE A 49 8.71 3.78 -2.97
N GLY A 50 7.65 3.12 -3.43
CA GLY A 50 6.33 3.28 -2.85
C GLY A 50 5.50 2.01 -2.88
N ILE A 51 4.49 1.99 -2.03
CA ILE A 51 3.46 0.97 -1.96
C ILE A 51 2.14 1.67 -1.68
N GLY A 52 1.06 1.22 -2.29
CA GLY A 52 -0.21 1.92 -2.16
C GLY A 52 -1.38 1.17 -2.77
N ILE A 53 -2.44 1.94 -3.03
CA ILE A 53 -3.66 1.50 -3.68
C ILE A 53 -3.99 2.39 -4.87
N ILE A 54 -4.82 1.87 -5.75
CA ILE A 54 -5.44 2.61 -6.84
C ILE A 54 -6.91 2.23 -6.98
N ASP A 55 -7.74 3.19 -7.42
CA ASP A 55 -9.12 2.89 -7.82
C ASP A 55 -9.10 1.95 -9.03
N ALA A 56 -9.68 0.77 -8.88
CA ALA A 56 -9.73 -0.24 -9.94
C ALA A 56 -10.52 0.21 -11.18
N ARG A 57 -11.32 1.28 -11.06
CA ARG A 57 -12.09 1.88 -12.15
C ARG A 57 -11.28 2.87 -12.99
N GLN A 58 -10.10 3.31 -12.51
CA GLN A 58 -9.26 4.21 -13.28
C GLN A 58 -8.75 3.52 -14.54
N LYS A 59 -9.14 4.08 -15.70
CA LYS A 59 -8.68 3.62 -17.03
C LYS A 59 -7.25 4.08 -17.34
N VAL A 60 -6.83 5.18 -16.71
CA VAL A 60 -5.49 5.74 -16.78
C VAL A 60 -4.97 5.78 -15.36
N ILE A 61 -3.84 5.11 -15.14
CA ILE A 61 -3.13 5.15 -13.87
C ILE A 61 -2.26 6.41 -13.91
N PRO A 62 -2.58 7.47 -13.17
CA PRO A 62 -1.75 8.67 -13.17
C PRO A 62 -0.39 8.32 -12.60
N HIS A 63 0.65 8.90 -13.17
CA HIS A 63 2.00 8.62 -12.73
C HIS A 63 2.21 9.32 -11.38
N PRO A 64 2.84 8.70 -10.36
CA PRO A 64 2.95 9.29 -9.01
C PRO A 64 3.67 10.65 -8.96
N PHE A 65 4.37 11.04 -10.03
CA PHE A 65 5.04 12.34 -10.17
C PHE A 65 4.18 13.42 -10.83
N ASP A 66 2.99 13.08 -11.32
CA ASP A 66 2.03 14.05 -11.86
C ASP A 66 1.43 14.91 -10.72
N TYR A 67 1.56 14.45 -9.47
CA TYR A 67 1.13 15.18 -8.28
C TYR A 67 2.34 15.65 -7.47
N LYS A 68 2.67 16.94 -7.58
CA LYS A 68 3.59 17.62 -6.64
C LYS A 68 2.86 17.89 -5.32
N GLN A 69 2.62 16.85 -4.52
CA GLN A 69 2.16 17.01 -3.15
C GLN A 69 3.18 16.41 -2.19
N THR A 70 4.07 17.26 -1.67
CA THR A 70 4.89 16.93 -0.51
C THR A 70 4.03 17.02 0.74
N PHE A 71 3.22 15.99 1.02
CA PHE A 71 2.65 15.86 2.35
C PHE A 71 3.78 15.44 3.29
N ASN A 72 4.24 16.36 4.15
CA ASN A 72 5.06 15.99 5.28
C ASN A 72 4.18 15.24 6.30
N ASN A 73 4.01 13.94 6.07
CA ASN A 73 3.19 13.06 6.89
C ASN A 73 3.95 12.51 8.11
N SER A 74 5.18 12.98 8.37
CA SER A 74 6.04 12.53 9.49
C SER A 74 6.14 11.00 9.60
N CYS A 75 6.05 10.29 8.47
CA CYS A 75 6.22 8.85 8.43
C CYS A 75 7.68 8.48 8.63
N ASN A 76 7.92 7.28 9.15
CA ASN A 76 9.27 6.74 9.14
C ASN A 76 9.73 6.57 7.69
N GLU A 77 10.94 7.03 7.39
CA GLU A 77 11.57 6.76 6.11
C GLU A 77 11.73 5.25 5.92
N LEU A 78 11.40 4.78 4.72
CA LEU A 78 11.57 3.37 4.35
C LEU A 78 13.05 3.03 4.26
N LYS A 79 13.45 1.97 4.96
CA LYS A 79 14.82 1.47 4.97
C LYS A 79 14.90 0.11 4.32
N TRP A 80 16.12 -0.25 3.93
CA TRP A 80 16.42 -1.60 3.50
C TRP A 80 16.07 -2.60 4.60
N GLY A 81 15.30 -3.63 4.24
CA GLY A 81 14.89 -4.70 5.12
C GLY A 81 13.50 -4.51 5.73
N ASP A 82 12.91 -3.32 5.62
CA ASP A 82 11.60 -3.03 6.19
C ASP A 82 10.49 -3.83 5.50
N GLU A 83 9.61 -4.40 6.30
CA GLU A 83 8.34 -4.97 5.85
C GLU A 83 7.25 -3.91 5.94
N VAL A 84 6.64 -3.59 4.81
CA VAL A 84 5.62 -2.56 4.69
C VAL A 84 4.29 -3.19 4.39
N SER A 85 3.28 -2.88 5.18
CA SER A 85 1.91 -3.32 4.99
C SER A 85 1.01 -2.14 4.66
N VAL A 86 0.35 -2.20 3.50
CA VAL A 86 -0.83 -1.40 3.21
C VAL A 86 -2.03 -2.12 3.79
N ILE A 87 -2.79 -1.45 4.64
CA ILE A 87 -4.00 -1.98 5.26
C ILE A 87 -5.17 -1.14 4.78
N VAL A 88 -6.17 -1.78 4.18
CA VAL A 88 -7.40 -1.13 3.72
C VAL A 88 -8.60 -1.72 4.41
N ASP A 89 -9.49 -0.85 4.86
CA ASP A 89 -10.76 -1.20 5.46
C ASP A 89 -11.89 -0.73 4.56
N LEU A 90 -12.53 -1.69 3.89
CA LEU A 90 -13.71 -1.53 3.05
C LEU A 90 -14.99 -1.97 3.78
N GLN A 91 -14.96 -2.09 5.10
CA GLN A 91 -16.12 -2.38 5.95
C GLN A 91 -16.57 -1.15 6.74
N SER A 92 -15.62 -0.33 7.19
CA SER A 92 -15.92 0.93 7.88
C SER A 92 -16.47 1.99 6.94
N ASN A 93 -17.30 2.88 7.46
CA ASN A 93 -17.74 4.08 6.75
C ASN A 93 -17.28 5.33 7.54
N PRO A 94 -16.31 6.10 7.04
CA PRO A 94 -15.71 6.01 5.71
C PRO A 94 -14.70 4.86 5.56
N HIS A 95 -14.52 4.38 4.31
CA HIS A 95 -13.44 3.44 3.99
C HIS A 95 -12.07 4.06 4.29
N THR A 96 -11.11 3.25 4.74
CA THR A 96 -9.81 3.78 5.17
C THR A 96 -8.61 3.02 4.63
N PHE A 97 -7.50 3.74 4.47
CA PHE A 97 -6.18 3.24 4.13
C PHE A 97 -5.20 3.64 5.23
N CYS A 98 -4.42 2.68 5.70
CA CYS A 98 -3.37 2.85 6.70
C CYS A 98 -2.08 2.18 6.22
N LEU A 99 -0.95 2.65 6.72
CA LEU A 99 0.36 2.07 6.47
C LEU A 99 0.95 1.52 7.77
N ALA A 100 1.58 0.35 7.74
CA ALA A 100 2.41 -0.14 8.84
C ALA A 100 3.80 -0.52 8.33
N ILE A 101 4.83 -0.18 9.09
CA ILE A 101 6.23 -0.53 8.81
C ILE A 101 6.72 -1.41 9.94
N ASN A 102 7.24 -2.59 9.64
CA ASN A 102 7.67 -3.59 10.62
C ASN A 102 6.60 -3.87 11.68
N LYS A 103 5.33 -3.98 11.23
CA LYS A 103 4.13 -4.17 12.07
C LYS A 103 3.81 -2.99 13.01
N VAL A 104 4.51 -1.87 12.87
CA VAL A 104 4.21 -0.62 13.58
C VAL A 104 3.37 0.28 12.68
N LEU A 105 2.14 0.54 13.10
CA LEU A 105 1.22 1.44 12.42
C LEU A 105 1.84 2.84 12.31
N GLN A 106 1.87 3.38 11.09
CA GLN A 106 2.31 4.75 10.85
C GLN A 106 1.25 5.72 11.33
N PRO A 107 1.64 6.91 11.82
CA PRO A 107 0.73 7.77 12.56
C PRO A 107 -0.14 8.63 11.63
N PHE A 108 -0.67 8.04 10.55
CA PHE A 108 -1.60 8.69 9.63
C PHE A 108 -2.55 7.66 9.00
N CYS A 109 -3.69 8.14 8.50
CA CYS A 109 -4.55 7.35 7.62
C CYS A 109 -5.15 8.23 6.53
N VAL A 110 -5.61 7.60 5.46
CA VAL A 110 -6.43 8.21 4.42
C VAL A 110 -7.86 7.66 4.57
N THR A 111 -8.86 8.53 4.44
CA THR A 111 -10.28 8.25 4.60
C THR A 111 -11.02 8.56 3.31
N ASN A 112 -12.22 8.01 3.14
CA ASN A 112 -13.04 8.14 1.92
C ASN A 112 -12.37 7.54 0.67
N ILE A 113 -11.57 6.49 0.85
CA ILE A 113 -10.96 5.80 -0.30
C ILE A 113 -12.03 5.08 -1.15
N PRO A 114 -11.77 4.85 -2.45
CA PRO A 114 -12.71 4.18 -3.35
C PRO A 114 -13.12 2.77 -2.92
N ASP A 115 -14.32 2.35 -3.32
CA ASP A 115 -14.89 1.04 -2.96
C ASP A 115 -14.29 -0.14 -3.74
N ARG A 116 -13.57 0.12 -4.83
CA ARG A 116 -12.96 -0.90 -5.68
C ARG A 116 -11.48 -0.57 -5.82
N LEU A 117 -10.63 -1.41 -5.25
CA LEU A 117 -9.21 -1.12 -5.14
C LEU A 117 -8.36 -2.24 -5.73
N LYS A 118 -7.18 -1.86 -6.22
CA LYS A 118 -6.06 -2.75 -6.47
C LYS A 118 -4.83 -2.24 -5.73
N PHE A 119 -3.91 -3.15 -5.41
CA PHE A 119 -2.66 -2.79 -4.76
C PHE A 119 -1.57 -2.50 -5.78
N ILE A 120 -0.68 -1.57 -5.44
CA ILE A 120 0.42 -1.16 -6.30
C ILE A 120 1.75 -1.17 -5.55
N LEU A 121 2.80 -1.41 -6.31
CA LEU A 121 4.19 -1.10 -5.95
C LEU A 121 4.71 -0.07 -6.93
N PHE A 122 5.46 0.90 -6.41
CA PHE A 122 6.08 1.96 -7.20
C PHE A 122 7.61 1.88 -7.07
N PHE A 123 8.30 2.08 -8.18
CA PHE A 123 9.75 2.09 -8.31
C PHE A 123 10.18 3.35 -9.06
N GLY A 124 10.99 4.21 -8.45
CA GLY A 124 11.54 5.42 -9.07
C GLY A 124 13.01 5.34 -9.46
N GLY A 125 13.71 4.30 -9.00
CA GLY A 125 15.16 4.18 -9.15
C GLY A 125 15.60 2.81 -9.63
N LEU A 126 16.56 2.81 -10.57
CA LEU A 126 17.23 1.58 -11.02
C LEU A 126 17.68 0.75 -9.82
N ASP A 127 17.58 -0.57 -9.95
CA ASP A 127 17.95 -1.55 -8.93
C ASP A 127 17.07 -1.54 -7.66
N SER A 128 15.99 -0.76 -7.59
CA SER A 128 15.01 -0.90 -6.51
C SER A 128 14.34 -2.27 -6.56
N GLU A 129 14.13 -2.85 -5.38
CA GLU A 129 13.61 -4.21 -5.22
C GLU A 129 12.53 -4.27 -4.14
N TRP A 130 11.38 -4.81 -4.53
CA TRP A 130 10.33 -5.26 -3.61
C TRP A 130 10.27 -6.78 -3.62
N GLU A 131 10.14 -7.38 -2.45
CA GLU A 131 9.76 -8.77 -2.28
C GLU A 131 8.29 -8.84 -1.86
N PHE A 132 7.46 -9.55 -2.60
CA PHE A 132 6.09 -9.82 -2.19
C PHE A 132 6.09 -10.75 -0.96
N ILE A 133 5.39 -10.36 0.10
CA ILE A 133 5.29 -11.18 1.31
C ILE A 133 3.91 -11.82 1.41
N SER A 134 2.83 -11.04 1.36
CA SER A 134 1.47 -11.58 1.46
C SER A 134 0.38 -10.63 0.98
N LEU A 135 -0.74 -11.21 0.56
CA LEU A 135 -2.02 -10.53 0.39
C LEU A 135 -3.09 -11.33 1.14
N GLN A 136 -3.69 -10.74 2.17
CA GLN A 136 -4.60 -11.44 3.06
C GLN A 136 -5.76 -10.58 3.53
N GLU A 137 -6.93 -11.19 3.68
CA GLU A 137 -8.06 -10.59 4.38
C GLU A 137 -7.84 -10.70 5.90
N LEU A 138 -7.96 -9.57 6.60
CA LEU A 138 -7.86 -9.46 8.04
C LEU A 138 -9.22 -9.67 8.71
N ALA A 139 -9.19 -10.15 9.96
CA ALA A 139 -10.41 -10.35 10.74
C ALA A 139 -10.98 -9.04 11.31
N GLN A 140 -10.15 -8.02 11.48
CA GLN A 140 -10.49 -6.76 12.14
C GLN A 140 -9.74 -5.60 11.48
N ALA A 141 -10.38 -4.43 11.50
CA ALA A 141 -9.81 -3.17 11.06
C ALA A 141 -8.71 -2.66 12.01
N VAL A 142 -7.99 -1.64 11.54
CA VAL A 142 -7.04 -0.89 12.37
C VAL A 142 -7.82 0.00 13.34
N ASP A 143 -7.37 0.06 14.59
CA ASP A 143 -7.89 1.01 15.57
C ASP A 143 -7.42 2.43 15.26
N LEU A 144 -8.29 3.20 14.59
CA LEU A 144 -8.02 4.58 14.19
C LEU A 144 -8.00 5.56 15.37
N SER A 145 -8.45 5.17 16.57
CA SER A 145 -8.38 6.04 17.76
C SER A 145 -6.93 6.38 18.14
N LYS A 146 -5.98 5.55 17.70
CA LYS A 146 -4.52 5.75 17.85
C LYS A 146 -3.93 6.77 16.90
N ILE A 147 -4.71 7.26 15.93
CA ILE A 147 -4.28 8.25 14.93
C ILE A 147 -5.00 9.57 15.24
N GLU A 148 -4.20 10.60 15.50
CA GLU A 148 -4.66 11.97 15.72
C GLU A 148 -5.52 12.44 14.53
N GLU A 149 -6.61 13.16 14.80
CA GLU A 149 -7.54 13.62 13.77
C GLU A 149 -6.87 14.47 12.67
N ARG A 150 -5.92 15.35 13.05
CA ARG A 150 -5.14 16.16 12.11
C ARG A 150 -4.25 15.35 11.15
N ARG A 151 -4.07 14.05 11.41
CA ARG A 151 -3.31 13.11 10.58
C ARG A 151 -4.21 12.13 9.82
N ARG A 152 -5.51 12.43 9.75
CA ARG A 152 -6.50 11.72 8.93
C ARG A 152 -6.75 12.57 7.68
N PHE A 153 -6.22 12.11 6.57
CA PHE A 153 -6.36 12.79 5.28
C PHE A 153 -7.59 12.27 4.56
N LYS A 154 -8.26 13.12 3.78
CA LYS A 154 -9.35 12.67 2.90
C LYS A 154 -8.78 12.38 1.52
N TYR A 155 -9.27 11.31 0.91
CA TYR A 155 -9.05 11.05 -0.51
C TYR A 155 -9.93 12.02 -1.31
N GLU A 156 -9.33 12.75 -2.25
CA GLU A 156 -9.99 13.71 -3.14
C GLU A 156 -9.91 13.26 -4.61
#